data_AF-A0A200Q0V6-F1
#
_entry.id   AF-A0A200Q0V6-F1
#
_cell.length_a   1.000
_cell.length_b   1.000
_cell.length_c   1.000
_cell.angle_alpha   90.00
_cell.angle_beta   90.00
_cell.angle_gamma   90.00
#
_symmetry.space_group_name_H-M   'P 1'
#
loop_
_entity.id
_entity.type
_entity.pdbx_description
1 polymer ?
#
loop_
_entity_poly.entity_id
_entity_poly.type
_entity_poly.pdbx_seq_one_letter_code
_entity_poly.pdbx_strand_id
1 'polypeptide(L)'
;MHADPNCATLLMKSWTDVYRRQSISHSPFFHPPGLRGRTTNPNTSTKSANFYASKSKSQTTSVTSSKMSTVTFRFSDSMIKTHLSEIQTSCPNASPFDFLTAMFWLSVLHAKTNTKTDQPCKISIGIDFRKLLEAPLPHGFFGNALHFSSVSSDEEEIKQGGLEYFTRIIHENRTSLNEEEFWSGIEWFESQKDGGGKFTTPFRMYGPELTSVNLEHMFAYAAVLEDKKPLHVSYHIENLEGEGLILVLPSPEEGLGRTVMITLPEDQTAKICRDSNILRLEPTMIVSGKH
;
A
#
# COMPACT_ATOMS: atom_id res chain seq x y z
N MET A 1 11.94 11.22 4.84
CA MET A 1 12.20 9.77 4.92
C MET A 1 13.18 9.43 3.80
N HIS A 2 14.35 8.86 4.12
CA HIS A 2 15.42 8.63 3.13
C HIS A 2 15.20 7.39 2.25
N ALA A 3 14.38 6.43 2.70
CA ALA A 3 14.08 5.19 2.00
C ALA A 3 12.74 4.62 2.45
N ASP A 4 12.12 3.75 1.63
CA ASP A 4 10.81 3.17 1.90
C ASP A 4 10.87 1.96 2.87
N PRO A 5 9.72 1.37 3.26
CA PRO A 5 9.70 0.27 4.23
C PRO A 5 10.42 -1.01 3.78
N ASN A 6 10.68 -1.20 2.47
CA ASN A 6 11.44 -2.36 1.99
C ASN A 6 12.90 -2.25 2.46
N CYS A 7 13.47 -1.04 2.42
CA CYS A 7 14.81 -0.79 2.92
C CYS A 7 14.95 -1.03 4.43
N ALA A 8 13.95 -0.62 5.23
CA ALA A 8 13.93 -0.90 6.67
C ALA A 8 13.86 -2.42 6.95
N THR A 9 13.05 -3.14 6.19
CA THR A 9 12.94 -4.60 6.27
C THR A 9 14.26 -5.30 5.96
N LEU A 10 14.92 -4.88 4.87
CA LEU A 10 16.20 -5.44 4.46
C LEU A 10 17.34 -5.09 5.42
N LEU A 11 17.28 -3.91 6.07
CA LEU A 11 18.23 -3.56 7.12
C LEU A 11 18.15 -4.56 8.29
N MET A 12 16.94 -4.84 8.78
CA MET A 12 16.72 -5.81 9.86
C MET A 12 17.16 -7.21 9.46
N LYS A 13 16.80 -7.66 8.24
CA LYS A 13 17.25 -8.95 7.72
C LYS A 13 18.79 -9.02 7.65
N SER A 14 19.42 -8.02 7.04
CA SER A 14 20.88 -7.97 6.88
C SER A 14 21.62 -7.96 8.22
N TRP A 15 21.07 -7.25 9.21
CA TRP A 15 21.60 -7.27 10.57
C TRP A 15 21.57 -8.68 11.17
N THR A 16 20.47 -9.42 10.99
CA THR A 16 20.39 -10.82 11.46
C THR A 16 21.30 -11.78 10.68
N ASP A 17 21.49 -11.57 9.37
CA ASP A 17 22.45 -12.34 8.57
C ASP A 17 23.87 -12.16 9.15
N VAL A 18 24.28 -10.91 9.39
CA VAL A 18 25.60 -10.57 9.97
C VAL A 18 25.76 -11.14 11.38
N TYR A 19 24.74 -11.03 12.23
CA TYR A 19 24.75 -11.60 13.59
C TYR A 19 25.02 -13.11 13.56
N ARG A 20 24.45 -13.83 12.59
CA ARG A 20 24.65 -15.27 12.37
C ARG A 20 25.91 -15.62 11.57
N ARG A 21 26.77 -14.63 11.28
CA ARG A 21 27.98 -14.79 10.45
C ARG A 21 27.67 -15.34 9.04
N GLN A 22 26.50 -14.98 8.51
CA GLN A 22 26.08 -15.33 7.15
C GLN A 22 26.33 -14.16 6.19
N SER A 23 26.39 -14.46 4.89
CA SER A 23 26.45 -13.44 3.85
C SER A 23 25.12 -12.71 3.72
N ILE A 24 25.17 -11.38 3.59
CA ILE A 24 24.00 -10.56 3.29
C ILE A 24 23.43 -10.97 1.93
N SER A 25 22.20 -11.47 1.89
CA SER A 25 21.59 -11.99 0.65
C SER A 25 21.22 -10.89 -0.36
N HIS A 26 20.94 -9.68 0.13
CA HIS A 26 20.52 -8.53 -0.67
C HIS A 26 21.37 -7.32 -0.33
N SER A 27 22.61 -7.32 -0.81
CA SER A 27 23.56 -6.22 -0.56
C SER A 27 22.96 -4.86 -0.93
N PRO A 28 23.20 -3.82 -0.10
CA PRO A 28 22.63 -2.51 -0.35
C PRO A 28 23.19 -1.92 -1.64
N PHE A 29 22.29 -1.38 -2.46
CA PHE A 29 22.58 -0.78 -3.75
C PHE A 29 22.20 0.70 -3.69
N PHE A 30 23.21 1.55 -3.49
CA PHE A 30 23.06 3.00 -3.26
C PHE A 30 23.12 3.85 -4.53
N HIS A 31 23.58 3.25 -5.63
CA HIS A 31 23.79 3.95 -6.88
C HIS A 31 22.74 3.45 -7.87
N PRO A 32 21.54 4.01 -7.95
CA PRO A 32 20.68 3.80 -9.11
C PRO A 32 21.15 4.71 -10.26
N PRO A 33 22.01 4.28 -11.20
CA PRO A 33 22.06 4.95 -12.49
C PRO A 33 20.69 4.71 -13.13
N GLY A 34 19.78 5.68 -13.03
CA GLY A 34 18.49 5.61 -13.73
C GLY A 34 17.25 5.49 -12.84
N LEU A 35 17.12 6.30 -11.78
CA LEU A 35 15.78 6.79 -11.37
C LEU A 35 15.75 8.31 -11.51
N ARG A 36 16.17 8.78 -12.69
CA ARG A 36 16.08 10.19 -13.07
C ARG A 36 15.20 10.26 -14.31
N GLY A 37 14.29 11.22 -14.33
CA GLY A 37 13.42 11.44 -15.48
C GLY A 37 14.22 11.72 -16.76
N ARG A 38 13.60 11.48 -17.92
CA ARG A 38 14.22 11.78 -19.21
C ARG A 38 14.53 13.28 -19.29
N THR A 39 15.74 13.63 -19.72
CA THR A 39 16.13 15.05 -19.89
C THR A 39 15.53 15.64 -21.17
N THR A 40 15.29 14.80 -22.18
CA THR A 40 14.68 15.15 -23.46
C THR A 40 13.26 14.59 -23.54
N ASN A 41 12.27 15.45 -23.79
CA ASN A 41 10.85 15.10 -23.93
C ASN A 41 10.26 14.30 -22.74
N PRO A 42 10.29 14.85 -21.51
CA PRO A 42 9.59 14.24 -20.39
C PRO A 42 8.08 14.18 -20.67
N ASN A 43 7.45 13.07 -20.30
CA ASN A 43 6.02 12.89 -20.40
C ASN A 43 5.38 13.13 -19.04
N THR A 44 4.75 14.30 -18.87
CA THR A 44 4.03 14.66 -17.64
C THR A 44 2.52 14.72 -17.84
N SER A 45 2.02 14.09 -18.91
CA SER A 45 0.60 14.11 -19.30
C SER A 45 -0.12 12.77 -19.07
N THR A 46 0.49 11.86 -18.30
CA THR A 46 -0.09 10.54 -17.96
C THR A 46 -1.08 10.60 -16.81
N LYS A 47 -1.72 9.47 -16.48
CA LYS A 47 -2.59 9.36 -15.31
C LYS A 47 -1.79 9.60 -14.02
N SER A 48 -0.59 9.05 -13.95
CA SER A 48 0.30 9.19 -12.80
C SER A 48 0.74 10.63 -12.54
N ALA A 49 1.23 11.33 -13.57
CA ALA A 49 1.64 12.73 -13.42
C ALA A 49 0.46 13.61 -12.99
N ASN A 50 -0.73 13.38 -13.56
CA ASN A 50 -1.96 14.07 -13.15
C ASN A 50 -2.35 13.75 -11.69
N PHE A 51 -2.19 12.50 -11.26
CA PHE A 51 -2.42 12.09 -9.88
C PHE A 51 -1.49 12.84 -8.91
N TYR A 52 -0.18 12.86 -9.16
CA TYR A 52 0.76 13.58 -8.30
C TYR A 52 0.53 15.10 -8.32
N ALA A 53 0.18 15.67 -9.48
CA ALA A 53 -0.20 17.09 -9.60
C ALA A 53 -1.47 17.43 -8.81
N SER A 54 -2.44 16.52 -8.74
CA SER A 54 -3.64 16.67 -7.92
C SER A 54 -3.31 16.53 -6.43
N LYS A 55 -2.52 15.51 -6.06
CA LYS A 55 -2.07 15.28 -4.69
C LYS A 55 -1.28 16.43 -4.11
N SER A 56 -0.38 17.04 -4.88
CA SER A 56 0.42 18.18 -4.41
C SER A 56 -0.39 19.43 -4.11
N LYS A 57 -1.58 19.56 -4.70
CA LYS A 57 -2.54 20.65 -4.47
C LYS A 57 -3.59 20.29 -3.42
N SER A 58 -3.70 19.02 -3.03
CA SER A 58 -4.68 18.58 -2.06
C SER A 58 -4.32 19.15 -0.69
N GLN A 59 -5.12 20.11 -0.24
CA GLN A 59 -5.05 20.56 1.14
C GLN A 59 -5.67 19.47 2.02
N THR A 60 -5.00 19.12 3.10
CA THR A 60 -5.68 18.53 4.26
C THR A 60 -6.70 19.56 4.74
N THR A 61 -7.95 19.45 4.29
CA THR A 61 -9.06 19.97 5.07
C THR A 61 -8.86 19.41 6.47
N SER A 62 -8.86 20.30 7.46
CA SER A 62 -8.70 19.96 8.88
C SER A 62 -9.81 18.99 9.27
N VAL A 63 -9.61 17.70 8.99
CA VAL A 63 -10.36 16.63 9.63
C VAL A 63 -9.95 16.77 11.08
N THR A 64 -10.92 17.08 11.94
CA THR A 64 -10.77 17.12 13.39
C THR A 64 -9.81 16.01 13.81
N SER A 65 -8.70 16.38 14.44
CA SER A 65 -7.66 15.46 14.94
C SER A 65 -8.35 14.30 15.67
N SER A 66 -8.54 13.21 14.93
CA SER A 66 -9.24 12.04 15.40
C SER A 66 -8.14 11.07 15.74
N LYS A 67 -8.15 10.58 16.98
CA LYS A 67 -7.16 9.62 17.41
C LYS A 67 -7.23 8.41 16.48
N MET A 68 -6.09 8.09 15.85
CA MET A 68 -5.95 6.94 14.98
C MET A 68 -5.61 5.71 15.82
N SER A 69 -6.13 4.55 15.43
CA SER A 69 -5.75 3.27 16.01
C SER A 69 -5.49 2.24 14.93
N THR A 70 -4.54 1.34 15.19
CA THR A 70 -4.18 0.26 14.29
C THR A 70 -4.69 -1.07 14.81
N VAL A 71 -5.25 -1.89 13.94
CA VAL A 71 -5.55 -3.31 14.20
C VAL A 71 -4.92 -4.15 13.10
N THR A 72 -4.44 -5.34 13.47
CA THR A 72 -3.84 -6.26 12.52
C THR A 72 -4.71 -7.51 12.38
N PHE A 73 -4.98 -7.91 11.13
CA PHE A 73 -5.67 -9.14 10.78
C PHE A 73 -4.71 -10.06 10.06
N ARG A 74 -4.66 -11.34 10.44
CA ARG A 74 -3.89 -12.36 9.74
C ARG A 74 -4.82 -13.38 9.12
N PHE A 75 -4.65 -13.57 7.82
CA PHE A 75 -5.47 -14.42 6.96
C PHE A 75 -4.61 -15.60 6.47
N SER A 76 -5.16 -16.83 6.54
CA SER A 76 -4.42 -18.02 6.14
C SER A 76 -4.36 -18.21 4.61
N ASP A 77 -3.37 -18.97 4.14
CA ASP A 77 -3.23 -19.32 2.72
C ASP A 77 -4.48 -20.02 2.18
N SER A 78 -4.99 -21.02 2.92
CA SER A 78 -6.16 -21.79 2.51
C SER A 78 -7.40 -20.91 2.35
N MET A 79 -7.63 -19.99 3.27
CA MET A 79 -8.80 -19.13 3.25
C MET A 79 -8.75 -18.14 2.08
N ILE A 80 -7.59 -17.51 1.85
CA ILE A 80 -7.41 -16.60 0.72
C ILE A 80 -7.64 -17.33 -0.60
N LYS A 81 -7.10 -18.55 -0.76
CA LYS A 81 -7.31 -19.38 -1.95
C LYS A 81 -8.79 -19.69 -2.18
N THR A 82 -9.53 -20.07 -1.14
CA THR A 82 -10.97 -20.35 -1.24
C THR A 82 -11.73 -19.13 -1.74
N HIS A 83 -11.52 -17.96 -1.13
CA HIS A 83 -12.25 -16.75 -1.49
C HIS A 83 -11.85 -16.17 -2.86
N LEU A 84 -10.57 -16.28 -3.25
CA LEU A 84 -10.16 -15.94 -4.62
C LEU A 84 -10.83 -16.86 -5.65
N SER A 85 -11.03 -18.13 -5.32
CA SER A 85 -11.72 -19.08 -6.21
C SER A 85 -13.21 -18.74 -6.38
N GLU A 86 -13.87 -18.22 -5.33
CA GLU A 86 -15.27 -17.77 -5.40
C GLU A 86 -15.46 -16.62 -6.39
N ILE A 87 -14.51 -15.69 -6.45
CA ILE A 87 -14.58 -14.51 -7.34
C ILE A 87 -13.93 -14.75 -8.70
N GLN A 88 -13.39 -15.95 -8.95
CA GLN A 88 -12.63 -16.29 -10.15
C GLN A 88 -13.41 -16.03 -11.45
N THR A 89 -14.72 -16.23 -11.45
CA THR A 89 -15.57 -15.97 -12.62
C THR A 89 -15.67 -14.48 -12.94
N SER A 90 -15.70 -13.63 -11.92
CA SER A 90 -15.83 -12.17 -12.06
C SER A 90 -14.47 -11.48 -12.23
N CYS A 91 -13.41 -12.00 -11.60
CA CYS A 91 -12.05 -11.48 -11.66
C CYS A 91 -11.02 -12.64 -11.61
N PRO A 92 -10.70 -13.28 -12.74
CA PRO A 92 -9.91 -14.52 -12.77
C PRO A 92 -8.44 -14.36 -12.36
N ASN A 93 -7.92 -13.14 -12.31
CA ASN A 93 -6.53 -12.86 -11.97
C ASN A 93 -6.41 -11.99 -10.71
N ALA A 94 -7.46 -11.92 -9.88
CA ALA A 94 -7.43 -11.20 -8.63
C ALA A 94 -6.29 -11.72 -7.73
N SER A 95 -5.45 -10.80 -7.26
CA SER A 95 -4.43 -11.11 -6.25
C SER A 95 -5.00 -11.02 -4.84
N PRO A 96 -4.33 -11.60 -3.82
CA PRO A 96 -4.70 -11.38 -2.43
C PRO A 96 -4.79 -9.90 -2.07
N PHE A 97 -3.90 -9.05 -2.60
CA PHE A 97 -3.97 -7.60 -2.43
C PHE A 97 -5.24 -6.99 -3.00
N ASP A 98 -5.63 -7.37 -4.23
CA ASP A 98 -6.82 -6.83 -4.90
C ASP A 98 -8.07 -7.14 -4.06
N PHE A 99 -8.22 -8.40 -3.64
CA PHE A 99 -9.34 -8.89 -2.83
C PHE A 99 -9.38 -8.27 -1.42
N LEU A 100 -8.26 -8.28 -0.70
CA LEU A 100 -8.20 -7.75 0.67
C LEU A 100 -8.42 -6.23 0.67
N THR A 101 -7.81 -5.50 -0.26
CA THR A 101 -8.03 -4.05 -0.38
C THR A 101 -9.50 -3.76 -0.66
N ALA A 102 -10.15 -4.51 -1.57
CA ALA A 102 -11.57 -4.36 -1.87
C ALA A 102 -12.45 -4.58 -0.63
N MET A 103 -12.20 -5.67 0.11
CA MET A 103 -12.96 -6.02 1.31
C MET A 103 -12.83 -4.96 2.39
N PHE A 104 -11.61 -4.51 2.70
CA PHE A 104 -11.40 -3.50 3.73
C PHE A 104 -11.91 -2.13 3.27
N TRP A 105 -11.79 -1.77 1.99
CA TRP A 105 -12.34 -0.53 1.48
C TRP A 105 -13.87 -0.50 1.62
N LEU A 106 -14.55 -1.57 1.20
CA LEU A 106 -16.00 -1.72 1.36
C LEU A 106 -16.43 -1.63 2.83
N SER A 107 -15.70 -2.31 3.73
CA SER A 107 -15.97 -2.28 5.18
C SER A 107 -15.79 -0.86 5.76
N VAL A 108 -14.76 -0.13 5.32
CA VAL A 108 -14.54 1.28 5.72
C VAL A 108 -15.67 2.17 5.21
N LEU A 109 -16.16 1.96 3.99
CA LEU A 109 -17.30 2.73 3.46
C LEU A 109 -18.56 2.49 4.27
N HIS A 110 -18.85 1.23 4.61
CA HIS A 110 -19.98 0.90 5.48
C HIS A 110 -19.85 1.55 6.86
N ALA A 111 -18.64 1.57 7.45
CA ALA A 111 -18.38 2.20 8.74
C ALA A 111 -18.62 3.73 8.73
N LYS A 112 -18.51 4.37 7.56
CA LYS A 112 -18.70 5.82 7.34
C LYS A 112 -20.14 6.25 7.01
N THR A 113 -21.05 5.34 6.66
CA THR A 113 -22.40 5.67 6.12
C THR A 113 -23.31 6.57 6.98
N ASN A 114 -22.89 6.96 8.18
CA ASN A 114 -23.56 8.01 8.97
C ASN A 114 -23.17 9.46 8.57
N THR A 115 -22.22 9.66 7.66
CA THR A 115 -21.82 10.99 7.18
C THR A 115 -22.12 11.12 5.69
N LYS A 116 -23.13 11.93 5.34
CA LYS A 116 -23.38 12.32 3.94
C LYS A 116 -22.19 13.10 3.42
N THR A 117 -21.52 12.60 2.40
CA THR A 117 -20.49 13.35 1.67
C THR A 117 -20.79 13.27 0.19
N ASP A 118 -21.07 14.39 -0.46
CA ASP A 118 -21.26 14.52 -1.92
C ASP A 118 -19.96 14.29 -2.72
N GLN A 119 -18.92 13.69 -2.11
CA GLN A 119 -17.65 13.46 -2.78
C GLN A 119 -17.54 12.02 -3.29
N PRO A 120 -17.05 11.82 -4.53
CA PRO A 120 -16.80 10.49 -5.08
C PRO A 120 -15.84 9.72 -4.18
N CYS A 121 -16.14 8.45 -3.95
CA CYS A 121 -15.32 7.61 -3.11
C CYS A 121 -14.01 7.30 -3.82
N LYS A 122 -12.89 7.60 -3.14
CA LYS A 122 -11.55 7.41 -3.68
C LYS A 122 -10.71 6.61 -2.71
N ILE A 123 -9.85 5.78 -3.27
CA ILE A 123 -8.75 5.13 -2.56
C ILE A 123 -7.44 5.38 -3.33
N SER A 124 -6.38 5.73 -2.61
CA SER A 124 -5.03 5.76 -3.15
C SER A 124 -4.42 4.36 -3.05
N ILE A 125 -3.80 3.87 -4.13
CA ILE A 125 -3.14 2.57 -4.19
C ILE A 125 -1.63 2.78 -4.33
N GLY A 126 -0.86 2.34 -3.35
CA GLY A 126 0.60 2.34 -3.37
C GLY A 126 1.16 0.98 -3.73
N ILE A 127 2.07 0.90 -4.71
CA ILE A 127 2.74 -0.34 -5.12
C ILE A 127 4.26 -0.14 -5.17
N ASP A 128 5.00 -1.19 -4.87
CA ASP A 128 6.45 -1.23 -5.14
C ASP A 128 6.69 -1.55 -6.61
N PHE A 129 7.35 -0.63 -7.32
CA PHE A 129 7.62 -0.78 -8.75
C PHE A 129 9.02 -1.33 -9.06
N ARG A 130 9.84 -1.66 -8.06
CA ARG A 130 11.22 -2.18 -8.26
C ARG A 130 11.27 -3.34 -9.24
N LYS A 131 10.27 -4.23 -9.19
CA LYS A 131 10.17 -5.44 -10.03
C LYS A 131 9.25 -5.27 -11.23
N LEU A 132 8.74 -4.06 -11.48
CA LEU A 132 7.79 -3.76 -12.54
C LEU A 132 8.41 -2.95 -13.69
N LEU A 133 9.70 -2.57 -13.59
CA LEU A 133 10.47 -1.97 -14.68
C LEU A 133 11.01 -3.08 -15.61
N GLU A 134 11.20 -2.77 -16.91
CA GLU A 134 11.88 -3.63 -17.89
C GLU A 134 13.28 -4.02 -17.43
N ALA A 135 13.98 -3.09 -16.77
CA ALA A 135 15.22 -3.34 -16.03
C ALA A 135 14.95 -3.24 -14.51
N PRO A 136 14.56 -4.35 -13.85
CA PRO A 136 14.19 -4.32 -12.44
C PRO A 136 15.29 -3.78 -11.52
N LEU A 137 14.91 -2.95 -10.55
CA LEU A 137 15.79 -2.56 -9.46
C LEU A 137 16.12 -3.79 -8.60
N PRO A 138 17.36 -3.91 -8.08
CA PRO A 138 17.71 -4.98 -7.16
C PRO A 138 16.88 -4.86 -5.88
N HIS A 139 16.63 -5.98 -5.19
CA HIS A 139 15.92 -5.93 -3.89
C HIS A 139 16.64 -5.01 -2.90
N GLY A 140 17.98 -5.05 -2.90
CA GLY A 140 18.83 -4.19 -2.07
C GLY A 140 18.87 -2.72 -2.48
N PHE A 141 18.10 -2.27 -3.50
CA PHE A 141 18.00 -0.85 -3.85
C PHE A 141 17.61 -0.01 -2.62
N PHE A 142 18.52 0.89 -2.24
CA PHE A 142 18.34 1.77 -1.09
C PHE A 142 17.76 3.10 -1.56
N GLY A 143 16.47 3.31 -1.29
CA GLY A 143 15.74 4.50 -1.70
C GLY A 143 14.23 4.27 -1.64
N ASN A 144 13.46 5.20 -2.19
CA ASN A 144 12.01 5.05 -2.34
C ASN A 144 11.72 4.55 -3.76
N ALA A 145 10.97 3.47 -3.88
CA ALA A 145 10.43 2.97 -5.15
C ALA A 145 8.96 2.51 -4.98
N LEU A 146 8.20 3.32 -4.24
CA LEU A 146 6.75 3.23 -4.16
C LEU A 146 6.12 4.19 -5.18
N HIS A 147 5.21 3.68 -5.99
CA HIS A 147 4.39 4.44 -6.91
C HIS A 147 2.94 4.45 -6.41
N PHE A 148 2.27 5.59 -6.51
CA PHE A 148 0.89 5.76 -6.10
C PHE A 148 0.00 6.08 -7.29
N SER A 149 -1.19 5.49 -7.29
CA SER A 149 -2.27 5.82 -8.21
C SER A 149 -3.58 5.97 -7.43
N SER A 150 -4.68 6.32 -8.11
CA SER A 150 -6.00 6.43 -7.49
C SER A 150 -7.02 5.56 -8.20
N VAL A 151 -7.89 4.93 -7.41
CA VAL A 151 -9.12 4.29 -7.85
C VAL A 151 -10.28 5.10 -7.31
N SER A 152 -11.26 5.39 -8.18
CA SER A 152 -12.48 6.09 -7.82
C SER A 152 -13.69 5.31 -8.29
N SER A 153 -14.78 5.39 -7.54
CA SER A 153 -16.08 4.83 -7.90
C SER A 153 -17.17 5.81 -7.52
N ASP A 154 -18.22 5.89 -8.34
CA ASP A 154 -19.36 6.77 -8.10
C ASP A 154 -20.32 6.14 -7.08
N GLU A 155 -21.09 6.97 -6.37
CA GLU A 155 -21.95 6.47 -5.27
C GLU A 155 -22.93 5.37 -5.69
N GLU A 156 -23.47 5.44 -6.91
CA GLU A 156 -24.41 4.44 -7.42
C GLU A 156 -23.71 3.09 -7.62
N GLU A 157 -22.51 3.10 -8.19
CA GLU A 157 -21.70 1.90 -8.39
C GLU A 157 -21.24 1.29 -7.07
N ILE A 158 -20.98 2.11 -6.04
CA ILE A 158 -20.68 1.63 -4.68
C ILE A 158 -21.90 0.97 -4.05
N LYS A 159 -23.08 1.57 -4.18
CA LYS A 159 -24.32 1.05 -3.58
C LYS A 159 -24.76 -0.26 -4.23
N GLN A 160 -24.54 -0.38 -5.54
CA GLN A 160 -24.90 -1.57 -6.32
C GLN A 160 -23.78 -2.61 -6.37
N GLY A 161 -22.53 -2.16 -6.19
CA GLY A 161 -21.32 -2.97 -6.34
C GLY A 161 -21.02 -3.80 -5.11
N GLY A 162 -20.85 -5.10 -5.31
CA GLY A 162 -20.34 -6.02 -4.28
C GLY A 162 -18.82 -6.09 -4.28
N LEU A 163 -18.29 -6.97 -3.42
CA LEU A 163 -16.86 -7.24 -3.28
C LEU A 163 -16.16 -7.56 -4.62
N GLU A 164 -16.85 -8.25 -5.52
CA GLU A 164 -16.35 -8.57 -6.86
C GLU A 164 -16.09 -7.33 -7.72
N TYR A 165 -17.01 -6.35 -7.70
CA TYR A 165 -16.85 -5.09 -8.43
C TYR A 165 -15.62 -4.33 -7.91
N PHE A 166 -15.51 -4.18 -6.58
CA PHE A 166 -14.37 -3.49 -5.96
C PHE A 166 -13.05 -4.19 -6.25
N THR A 167 -13.03 -5.53 -6.17
CA THR A 167 -11.83 -6.32 -6.48
C THR A 167 -11.41 -6.12 -7.93
N ARG A 168 -12.36 -6.11 -8.86
CA ARG A 168 -12.10 -5.88 -10.28
C ARG A 168 -11.52 -4.50 -10.56
N ILE A 169 -12.09 -3.42 -10.02
CA ILE A 169 -11.58 -2.06 -10.30
C ILE A 169 -10.19 -1.81 -9.70
N ILE A 170 -9.87 -2.43 -8.55
CA ILE A 170 -8.53 -2.38 -7.96
C ILE A 170 -7.55 -3.17 -8.84
N HIS A 171 -7.95 -4.36 -9.28
CA HIS A 171 -7.15 -5.20 -10.16
C HIS A 171 -6.86 -4.52 -11.51
N GLU A 172 -7.88 -3.93 -12.14
CA GLU A 172 -7.76 -3.18 -13.40
C GLU A 172 -6.84 -1.96 -13.26
N ASN A 173 -6.95 -1.20 -12.17
CA ASN A 173 -6.04 -0.10 -11.89
C ASN A 173 -4.59 -0.61 -11.79
N ARG A 174 -4.34 -1.63 -10.96
CA ARG A 174 -2.99 -2.16 -10.72
C ARG A 174 -2.36 -2.75 -11.98
N THR A 175 -3.14 -3.45 -12.80
CA THR A 175 -2.66 -4.09 -14.04
C THR A 175 -2.53 -3.10 -15.20
N SER A 176 -3.21 -1.95 -15.16
CA SER A 176 -3.05 -0.88 -16.16
C SER A 176 -1.76 -0.08 -16.00
N LEU A 177 -1.10 -0.17 -14.85
CA LEU A 177 0.17 0.51 -14.60
C LEU A 177 1.30 -0.19 -15.37
N ASN A 178 1.87 0.54 -16.33
CA ASN A 178 3.04 0.12 -17.08
C ASN A 178 4.26 0.95 -16.68
N GLU A 179 5.41 0.62 -17.23
CA GLU A 179 6.66 1.33 -16.90
C GLU A 179 6.61 2.83 -17.22
N GLU A 180 5.91 3.25 -18.28
CA GLU A 180 5.75 4.67 -18.62
C GLU A 180 4.99 5.46 -17.55
N GLU A 181 4.02 4.84 -16.86
CA GLU A 181 3.34 5.48 -15.71
C GLU A 181 4.32 5.74 -14.55
N PHE A 182 5.25 4.81 -14.28
CA PHE A 182 6.28 5.00 -13.25
C PHE A 182 7.26 6.12 -13.62
N TRP A 183 7.77 6.10 -14.86
CA TRP A 183 8.67 7.14 -15.36
C TRP A 183 8.01 8.51 -15.39
N SER A 184 6.76 8.59 -15.81
CA SER A 184 6.02 9.84 -15.83
C SER A 184 5.83 10.43 -14.43
N GLY A 185 5.63 9.59 -13.41
CA GLY A 185 5.64 10.03 -12.02
C GLY A 185 6.99 10.64 -11.61
N ILE A 186 8.10 9.98 -11.92
CA ILE A 186 9.46 10.46 -11.65
C ILE A 186 9.71 11.79 -12.39
N GLU A 187 9.33 11.89 -13.65
CA GLU A 187 9.47 13.09 -14.48
C GLU A 187 8.63 14.25 -13.95
N TRP A 188 7.43 13.97 -13.47
CA TRP A 188 6.62 14.97 -12.79
C TRP A 188 7.35 15.50 -11.55
N PHE A 189 7.88 14.65 -10.67
CA PHE A 189 8.66 15.10 -9.51
C PHE A 189 9.90 15.91 -9.90
N GLU A 190 10.64 15.47 -10.92
CA GLU A 190 11.81 16.18 -11.45
C GLU A 190 11.43 17.57 -12.01
N SER A 191 10.27 17.71 -12.66
CA SER A 191 9.75 18.99 -13.14
C SER A 191 9.37 19.98 -12.04
N GLN A 192 9.19 19.50 -10.79
CA GLN A 192 8.92 20.35 -9.64
C GLN A 192 10.20 20.94 -9.02
N LYS A 193 11.39 20.68 -9.57
CA LYS A 193 12.61 21.31 -9.10
C LYS A 193 12.63 22.79 -9.47
N ASP A 194 13.11 23.63 -8.54
CA ASP A 194 13.39 25.03 -8.83
C ASP A 194 14.62 25.17 -9.76
N GLY A 195 14.93 26.41 -10.15
CA GLY A 195 16.09 26.70 -11.00
C GLY A 195 17.45 26.33 -10.38
N GLY A 196 17.50 26.04 -9.08
CA GLY A 196 18.67 25.52 -8.36
C GLY A 196 18.71 24.00 -8.23
N GLY A 197 17.73 23.28 -8.80
CA GLY A 197 17.62 21.83 -8.75
C GLY A 197 17.04 21.29 -7.44
N LYS A 198 16.47 22.15 -6.58
CA LYS A 198 15.87 21.75 -5.31
C LYS A 198 14.39 21.45 -5.49
N PHE A 199 13.92 20.34 -4.94
CA PHE A 199 12.50 19.99 -4.95
C PHE A 199 11.67 20.99 -4.13
N THR A 200 10.42 21.19 -4.56
CA THR A 200 9.40 21.94 -3.82
C THR A 200 9.10 21.33 -2.44
N THR A 201 8.33 22.06 -1.63
CA THR A 201 7.89 21.61 -0.31
C THR A 201 7.24 20.23 -0.40
N PRO A 202 7.64 19.26 0.44
CA PRO A 202 7.05 17.93 0.43
C PRO A 202 5.55 18.01 0.74
N PHE A 203 4.77 17.16 0.06
CA PHE A 203 3.35 16.99 0.30
C PHE A 203 3.06 15.56 0.77
N ARG A 204 1.88 15.37 1.36
CA ARG A 204 1.50 14.10 1.98
C ARG A 204 0.99 13.12 0.93
N MET A 205 1.55 11.91 0.90
CA MET A 205 1.10 10.82 0.00
C MET A 205 0.01 9.95 0.63
N TYR A 206 0.14 9.66 1.93
CA TYR A 206 -0.85 8.90 2.70
C TYR A 206 -1.96 9.84 3.18
N GLY A 207 -3.16 9.73 2.60
CA GLY A 207 -4.27 10.65 2.85
C GLY A 207 -4.36 11.82 1.85
N PRO A 208 -5.41 12.67 1.95
CA PRO A 208 -6.46 12.64 2.96
C PRO A 208 -7.45 11.47 2.78
N GLU A 209 -7.60 10.91 1.59
CA GLU A 209 -8.43 9.73 1.34
C GLU A 209 -7.78 8.43 1.82
N LEU A 210 -8.57 7.36 1.92
CA LEU A 210 -8.07 6.05 2.32
C LEU A 210 -6.92 5.63 1.40
N THR A 211 -5.83 5.12 1.97
CA THR A 211 -4.69 4.64 1.18
C THR A 211 -4.49 3.15 1.44
N SER A 212 -4.37 2.32 0.40
CA SER A 212 -3.94 0.92 0.52
C SER A 212 -2.57 0.74 -0.13
N VAL A 213 -1.66 0.05 0.55
CA VAL A 213 -0.28 -0.16 0.08
C VAL A 213 0.02 -1.65 -0.03
N ASN A 214 0.44 -2.08 -1.22
CA ASN A 214 0.90 -3.42 -1.47
C ASN A 214 2.37 -3.58 -1.05
N LEU A 215 2.59 -4.27 0.06
CA LEU A 215 3.90 -4.61 0.60
C LEU A 215 4.09 -6.14 0.69
N GLU A 216 3.32 -6.93 -0.07
CA GLU A 216 3.32 -8.40 -0.04
C GLU A 216 4.69 -9.02 -0.37
N HIS A 217 5.49 -8.31 -1.16
CA HIS A 217 6.81 -8.74 -1.64
C HIS A 217 7.93 -8.64 -0.58
N MET A 218 7.66 -8.04 0.58
CA MET A 218 8.70 -7.77 1.58
C MET A 218 9.22 -9.04 2.25
N PHE A 219 10.51 -9.02 2.61
CA PHE A 219 11.14 -10.10 3.37
C PHE A 219 10.91 -9.98 4.88
N ALA A 220 9.69 -9.60 5.31
CA ALA A 220 9.37 -9.23 6.70
C ALA A 220 9.73 -10.34 7.70
N TYR A 221 9.47 -11.60 7.34
CA TYR A 221 9.73 -12.78 8.19
C TYR A 221 11.08 -13.46 7.92
N ALA A 222 11.96 -12.84 7.12
CA ALA A 222 13.27 -13.40 6.78
C ALA A 222 14.38 -13.05 7.80
N ALA A 223 14.11 -12.17 8.76
CA ALA A 223 15.05 -11.85 9.82
C ALA A 223 15.11 -13.00 10.84
N VAL A 224 16.26 -13.67 10.98
CA VAL A 224 16.39 -14.88 11.81
C VAL A 224 17.37 -14.64 12.95
N LEU A 225 16.90 -14.76 14.19
CA LEU A 225 17.73 -14.66 15.39
C LEU A 225 17.73 -16.03 16.09
N GLU A 226 18.91 -16.58 16.38
CA GLU A 226 19.05 -17.92 17.01
C GLU A 226 18.21 -19.00 16.31
N ASP A 227 18.24 -19.00 14.97
CA ASP A 227 17.47 -19.91 14.10
C ASP A 227 15.94 -19.82 14.23
N LYS A 228 15.42 -18.74 14.84
CA LYS A 228 13.99 -18.43 14.94
C LYS A 228 13.60 -17.27 14.03
N LYS A 229 12.52 -17.45 13.27
CA LYS A 229 11.85 -16.39 12.49
C LYS A 229 10.95 -15.55 13.42
N PRO A 230 10.58 -14.32 13.03
CA PRO A 230 9.66 -13.50 13.82
C PRO A 230 8.28 -14.16 13.87
N LEU A 231 7.62 -14.13 15.04
CA LEU A 231 6.22 -14.57 15.16
C LEU A 231 5.24 -13.52 14.60
N HIS A 232 5.65 -12.26 14.65
CA HIS A 232 4.86 -11.12 14.21
C HIS A 232 5.79 -9.98 13.77
N VAL A 233 5.37 -9.25 12.74
CA VAL A 233 6.02 -8.03 12.27
C VAL A 233 4.94 -6.98 12.03
N SER A 234 5.17 -5.78 12.52
CA SER A 234 4.26 -4.63 12.37
C SER A 234 5.00 -3.44 11.76
N TYR A 235 4.31 -2.69 10.91
CA TYR A 235 4.80 -1.46 10.32
C TYR A 235 3.90 -0.31 10.76
N HIS A 236 4.49 0.68 11.44
CA HIS A 236 3.77 1.84 11.93
C HIS A 236 4.19 3.08 11.14
N ILE A 237 3.22 3.72 10.50
CA ILE A 237 3.43 5.01 9.82
C ILE A 237 2.96 6.10 10.78
N GLU A 238 3.89 6.94 11.21
CA GLU A 238 3.60 8.07 12.10
C GLU A 238 2.92 9.23 11.35
N ASN A 239 2.22 10.08 12.10
CA ASN A 239 1.55 11.29 11.58
C ASN A 239 0.55 11.01 10.45
N LEU A 240 -0.13 9.86 10.53
CA LEU A 240 -1.27 9.53 9.68
C LEU A 240 -2.47 10.40 10.06
N GLU A 241 -3.08 10.98 9.06
CA GLU A 241 -4.31 11.77 9.14
C GLU A 241 -5.23 11.40 7.98
N GLY A 242 -6.45 11.91 8.00
CA GLY A 242 -7.44 11.64 6.96
C GLY A 242 -8.22 10.36 7.23
N GLU A 243 -8.63 9.68 6.16
CA GLU A 243 -9.51 8.51 6.23
C GLU A 243 -8.81 7.22 6.66
N GLY A 244 -7.47 7.18 6.58
CA GLY A 244 -6.65 6.11 7.13
C GLY A 244 -5.83 5.32 6.10
N LEU A 245 -5.31 4.19 6.54
CA LEU A 245 -4.28 3.41 5.84
C LEU A 245 -4.53 1.91 5.97
N ILE A 246 -4.37 1.19 4.88
CA ILE A 246 -4.34 -0.28 4.79
C ILE A 246 -2.94 -0.68 4.30
N LEU A 247 -2.24 -1.52 5.05
CA LEU A 247 -1.00 -2.16 4.63
C LEU A 247 -1.25 -3.64 4.45
N VAL A 248 -1.04 -4.15 3.23
CA VAL A 248 -1.12 -5.59 2.95
C VAL A 248 0.30 -6.13 2.88
N LEU A 249 0.61 -7.04 3.80
CA LEU A 249 1.93 -7.58 4.09
C LEU A 249 1.93 -9.11 3.93
N PRO A 250 3.11 -9.73 3.75
CA PRO A 250 3.22 -11.17 3.85
C PRO A 250 2.73 -11.69 5.22
N SER A 251 2.29 -12.94 5.25
CA SER A 251 2.04 -13.70 6.48
C SER A 251 3.32 -14.47 6.88
N PRO A 252 3.48 -14.88 8.16
CA PRO A 252 4.48 -15.89 8.50
C PRO A 252 4.21 -17.24 7.82
N GLU A 253 2.95 -17.50 7.46
CA GLU A 253 2.56 -18.64 6.62
C GLU A 253 2.97 -18.36 5.16
N GLU A 254 3.63 -19.33 4.53
CA GLU A 254 4.02 -19.24 3.12
C GLU A 254 2.79 -19.33 2.19
N GLY A 255 2.94 -18.94 0.91
CA GLY A 255 1.85 -18.97 -0.07
C GLY A 255 1.06 -17.65 -0.15
N LEU A 256 -0.27 -17.75 -0.21
CA LEU A 256 -1.20 -16.62 -0.35
C LEU A 256 -1.66 -16.04 0.99
N GLY A 257 -1.22 -16.59 2.13
CA GLY A 257 -1.53 -16.02 3.44
C GLY A 257 -1.03 -14.57 3.56
N ARG A 258 -1.84 -13.69 4.15
CA ARG A 258 -1.52 -12.25 4.27
C ARG A 258 -1.79 -11.70 5.66
N THR A 259 -1.01 -10.69 6.01
CA THR A 259 -1.26 -9.84 7.18
C THR A 259 -1.78 -8.49 6.66
N VAL A 260 -2.94 -8.05 7.13
CA VAL A 260 -3.45 -6.71 6.87
C VAL A 260 -3.37 -5.89 8.13
N MET A 261 -2.61 -4.79 8.10
CA MET A 261 -2.66 -3.78 9.14
C MET A 261 -3.54 -2.64 8.66
N ILE A 262 -4.55 -2.28 9.44
CA ILE A 262 -5.45 -1.18 9.10
C ILE A 262 -5.43 -0.15 10.22
N THR A 263 -5.18 1.12 9.85
CA THR A 263 -5.10 2.27 10.73
C THR A 263 -6.19 3.27 10.34
N LEU A 264 -7.17 3.48 11.21
CA LEU A 264 -8.33 4.34 10.99
C LEU A 264 -8.60 5.19 12.24
N PRO A 265 -9.52 6.17 12.19
CA PRO A 265 -10.10 6.74 13.40
C PRO A 265 -10.58 5.66 14.38
N GLU A 266 -10.41 5.87 15.70
CA GLU A 266 -10.71 4.87 16.74
C GLU A 266 -12.16 4.32 16.64
N ASP A 267 -13.13 5.18 16.35
CA ASP A 267 -14.54 4.79 16.21
C ASP A 267 -14.79 3.89 14.99
N GLN A 268 -14.10 4.14 13.88
CA GLN A 268 -14.16 3.32 12.67
C GLN A 268 -13.44 1.99 12.88
N THR A 269 -12.26 2.01 13.51
CA THR A 269 -11.50 0.79 13.82
C THR A 269 -12.34 -0.19 14.64
N ALA A 270 -13.08 0.30 15.64
CA ALA A 270 -13.97 -0.52 16.46
C ALA A 270 -15.13 -1.17 15.65
N LYS A 271 -15.58 -0.52 14.57
CA LYS A 271 -16.59 -1.09 13.66
C LYS A 271 -15.95 -2.16 12.76
N ILE A 272 -14.76 -1.90 12.22
CA ILE A 272 -14.02 -2.85 11.39
C ILE A 272 -13.73 -4.17 12.13
N CYS A 273 -13.36 -4.12 13.41
CA CYS A 273 -13.14 -5.33 14.22
C CYS A 273 -14.39 -6.22 14.38
N ARG A 274 -15.58 -5.70 14.08
CA ARG A 274 -16.87 -6.40 14.19
C ARG A 274 -17.55 -6.60 12.83
N ASP A 275 -16.90 -6.23 11.73
CA ASP A 275 -17.46 -6.32 10.40
C ASP A 275 -17.64 -7.78 9.98
N SER A 276 -18.86 -8.17 9.62
CA SER A 276 -19.20 -9.54 9.28
C SER A 276 -18.51 -10.02 7.99
N ASN A 277 -18.23 -9.13 7.04
CA ASN A 277 -17.54 -9.49 5.81
C ASN A 277 -16.10 -9.89 6.10
N ILE A 278 -15.43 -9.20 7.03
CA ILE A 278 -14.08 -9.54 7.47
C ILE A 278 -14.08 -10.80 8.34
N LEU A 279 -14.98 -10.89 9.32
CA LEU A 279 -15.01 -12.01 10.27
C LEU A 279 -15.41 -13.34 9.62
N ARG A 280 -16.13 -13.32 8.48
CA ARG A 280 -16.45 -14.53 7.69
C ARG A 280 -15.19 -15.26 7.19
N LEU A 281 -14.07 -14.55 7.04
CA LEU A 281 -12.79 -15.11 6.63
C LEU A 281 -12.00 -15.67 7.82
N GLU A 282 -12.59 -15.68 9.02
CA GLU A 282 -12.02 -16.19 10.27
C GLU A 282 -10.55 -15.73 10.52
N PRO A 283 -10.24 -14.42 10.37
CA PRO A 283 -8.87 -13.96 10.57
C PRO A 283 -8.44 -14.10 12.03
N THR A 284 -7.15 -14.36 12.22
CA THR A 284 -6.53 -14.14 13.54
C THR A 284 -6.31 -12.65 13.74
N MET A 285 -7.04 -12.06 14.68
CA MET A 285 -6.88 -10.65 15.04
C MET A 285 -5.73 -10.47 16.03
N ILE A 286 -4.81 -9.58 15.71
CA ILE A 286 -3.66 -9.20 16.54
C ILE A 286 -3.84 -7.71 16.85
N VAL A 287 -4.19 -7.40 18.09
CA VAL A 287 -4.44 -6.02 18.51
C VAL A 287 -3.12 -5.40 18.95
N SER A 288 -2.59 -4.49 18.13
CA SER A 288 -1.47 -3.62 18.48
C SER A 288 -1.99 -2.40 19.25
N GLY A 289 -1.32 -1.98 20.32
CA GLY A 289 -1.77 -0.90 21.20
C GLY A 289 -1.87 0.48 20.52
N LYS A 290 -2.54 1.42 21.21
CA LYS A 290 -2.77 2.80 20.74
C LYS A 290 -1.44 3.53 20.50
N HIS A 291 -1.32 4.26 19.39
CA HIS A 291 -0.27 5.25 19.17
C HIS A 291 -0.71 6.64 19.64
#